data_AF-A0A533XXJ0-F1
#
_entry.id   AF-A0A533XXJ0-F1
#
_cell.length_a   1.000
_cell.length_b   1.000
_cell.length_c   1.000
_cell.angle_alpha   90.00
_cell.angle_beta   90.00
_cell.angle_gamma   90.00
#
_symmetry.space_group_name_H-M   'P 1'
#
loop_
_entity.id
_entity.type
_entity.pdbx_description
1 polymer ?
#
loop_
_entity_poly.entity_id
_entity_poly.type
_entity_poly.pdbx_seq_one_letter_code
_entity_poly.pdbx_strand_id
1 'polypeptide(L)'
;MRVASDGPQRLYRTVRAGADLEVFILDTRQYRSRNADQDGPAKTMLGERQLQWLLSGLTESTATWKVIVTTVPLSISKGGGLAVPGNDGWAGGTDGTGFERERQVIVDRILGQRVRNVVFLACDVHYVQANAYDPNGDGAPDFHEFVAGPLSAAPGRLTPASVGLHPTTLINEGGYMNFGLVRVTKSSFDVTVLDEAGATRFSHHLAAK
;
A
#
# COMPACT_ATOMS: atom_id res chain seq x y z
N MET A 1 -10.87 20.06 5.03
CA MET A 1 -10.80 18.60 5.25
C MET A 1 -12.20 18.10 5.53
N ARG A 2 -12.81 17.31 4.64
CA ARG A 2 -14.12 16.67 4.92
C ARG A 2 -13.86 15.20 5.24
N VAL A 3 -14.40 14.73 6.36
CA VAL A 3 -14.39 13.31 6.76
C VAL A 3 -15.85 12.89 6.81
N ALA A 4 -16.29 12.00 5.92
CA ALA A 4 -17.62 11.39 6.03
C ALA A 4 -17.53 10.19 6.99
N SER A 5 -18.41 10.11 7.98
CA SER A 5 -18.43 9.04 8.99
C SER A 5 -19.78 8.30 9.00
N ASP A 6 -19.79 7.03 8.54
CA ASP A 6 -20.96 6.13 8.66
C ASP A 6 -20.86 5.26 9.93
N GLY A 7 -20.79 5.90 11.10
CA GLY A 7 -20.83 5.24 12.41
C GLY A 7 -19.57 5.40 13.27
N PRO A 8 -19.68 5.34 14.61
CA PRO A 8 -18.62 5.71 15.56
C PRO A 8 -17.40 4.77 15.58
N GLN A 9 -17.48 3.60 14.94
CA GLN A 9 -16.39 2.61 14.91
C GLN A 9 -15.72 2.43 13.54
N ARG A 10 -16.15 3.17 12.51
CA ARG A 10 -15.56 3.06 11.16
C ARG A 10 -14.23 3.81 11.11
N LEU A 11 -13.13 3.08 10.91
CA LEU A 11 -11.78 3.67 10.80
C LEU A 11 -11.43 4.08 9.37
N TYR A 12 -11.81 3.28 8.37
CA TYR A 12 -11.51 3.60 6.97
C TYR A 12 -12.31 4.81 6.48
N ARG A 13 -11.63 5.73 5.79
CA ARG A 13 -12.18 7.04 5.42
C ARG A 13 -11.36 7.70 4.33
N THR A 14 -11.95 8.70 3.67
CA THR A 14 -11.26 9.55 2.71
C THR A 14 -10.91 10.89 3.35
N VAL A 15 -9.74 11.41 3.00
CA VAL A 15 -9.32 12.78 3.29
C VAL A 15 -9.02 13.47 1.97
N ARG A 16 -9.76 14.54 1.66
CA ARG A 16 -9.52 15.35 0.46
C ARG A 16 -8.90 16.70 0.79
N ALA A 17 -7.86 17.05 0.04
CA ALA A 17 -7.18 18.34 0.08
C ALA A 17 -7.21 19.00 -1.31
N GLY A 18 -8.17 19.90 -1.51
CA GLY A 18 -8.35 20.62 -2.76
C GLY A 18 -8.67 19.72 -3.96
N ALA A 19 -8.18 20.12 -5.13
CA ALA A 19 -8.28 19.37 -6.37
C ALA A 19 -7.12 18.40 -6.60
N ASP A 20 -6.05 18.48 -5.80
CA ASP A 20 -4.81 17.79 -6.11
C ASP A 20 -4.65 16.46 -5.38
N LEU A 21 -5.23 16.31 -4.19
CA LEU A 21 -4.99 15.14 -3.35
C LEU A 21 -6.26 14.57 -2.75
N GLU A 22 -6.42 13.26 -2.93
CA GLU A 22 -7.40 12.45 -2.22
C GLU A 22 -6.72 11.22 -1.62
N VAL A 23 -6.87 11.06 -0.30
CA VAL A 23 -6.23 10.01 0.49
C VAL A 23 -7.29 9.03 1.00
N PHE A 24 -7.21 7.79 0.56
CA PHE A 24 -8.04 6.67 0.99
C PHE A 24 -7.30 5.93 2.11
N ILE A 25 -7.74 6.14 3.35
CA ILE A 25 -7.16 5.47 4.52
C ILE A 25 -7.92 4.17 4.74
N LEU A 26 -7.23 3.04 4.63
CA LEU A 26 -7.81 1.71 4.80
C LEU A 26 -7.73 1.25 6.26
N ASP A 27 -8.71 0.45 6.65
CA ASP A 27 -8.62 -0.50 7.76
C ASP A 27 -8.35 -1.89 7.18
N THR A 28 -7.21 -2.48 7.53
CA THR A 28 -6.81 -3.83 7.08
C THR A 28 -6.70 -4.80 8.27
N ARG A 29 -7.51 -4.56 9.31
CA ARG A 29 -7.56 -5.36 10.54
C ARG A 29 -8.99 -5.72 10.94
N GLN A 30 -9.90 -4.77 10.95
CA GLN A 30 -11.25 -4.95 11.53
C GLN A 30 -12.11 -5.96 10.75
N TYR A 31 -11.94 -6.04 9.43
CA TYR A 31 -12.84 -6.80 8.54
C TYR A 31 -12.18 -8.03 7.90
N ARG A 32 -10.89 -8.27 8.16
CA ARG A 32 -10.14 -9.31 7.47
C ARG A 32 -10.53 -10.72 7.94
N SER A 33 -10.52 -11.65 7.00
CA SER A 33 -10.53 -13.10 7.27
C SER A 33 -9.28 -13.51 8.07
N ARG A 34 -9.27 -14.74 8.60
CA ARG A 34 -8.11 -15.22 9.37
C ARG A 34 -6.90 -15.35 8.43
N ASN A 35 -5.72 -14.94 8.91
CA ASN A 35 -4.50 -15.01 8.11
C ASN A 35 -4.21 -16.43 7.59
N ALA A 36 -4.45 -17.46 8.43
CA ALA A 36 -4.20 -18.86 8.11
C ALA A 36 -5.17 -19.47 7.09
N ASP A 37 -6.28 -18.80 6.74
CA ASP A 37 -7.17 -19.27 5.68
C ASP A 37 -6.42 -19.22 4.33
N GLN A 38 -6.68 -20.17 3.43
CA GLN A 38 -6.09 -20.15 2.09
C GLN A 38 -6.57 -18.94 1.29
N ASP A 39 -5.69 -18.33 0.50
CA ASP A 39 -6.09 -17.23 -0.36
C ASP A 39 -7.10 -17.70 -1.43
N GLY A 40 -8.01 -16.81 -1.81
CA GLY A 40 -9.06 -17.14 -2.77
C GLY A 40 -10.28 -16.23 -2.68
N PRO A 41 -11.31 -16.47 -3.51
CA PRO A 41 -12.43 -15.54 -3.69
C PRO A 41 -13.27 -15.26 -2.44
N ALA A 42 -13.24 -16.15 -1.45
CA ALA A 42 -13.99 -16.00 -0.19
C ALA A 42 -13.18 -15.32 0.92
N LYS A 43 -11.86 -15.12 0.73
CA LYS A 43 -10.97 -14.49 1.69
C LYS A 43 -10.87 -12.99 1.40
N THR A 44 -10.95 -12.17 2.45
CA THR A 44 -10.99 -10.72 2.31
C THR A 44 -10.12 -10.05 3.37
N MET A 45 -9.43 -8.98 3.01
CA MET A 45 -8.72 -8.07 3.91
C MET A 45 -9.62 -6.91 4.34
N LEU A 46 -10.38 -6.35 3.41
CA LEU A 46 -11.17 -5.13 3.63
C LEU A 46 -12.63 -5.42 4.03
N GLY A 47 -13.12 -6.61 3.75
CA GLY A 47 -14.55 -6.89 3.68
C GLY A 47 -15.21 -6.20 2.48
N GLU A 48 -16.38 -6.70 2.09
CA GLU A 48 -17.10 -6.27 0.89
C GLU A 48 -17.36 -4.75 0.87
N ARG A 49 -17.87 -4.19 1.97
CA ARG A 49 -18.28 -2.79 2.02
C ARG A 49 -17.12 -1.82 1.80
N GLN A 50 -15.99 -2.07 2.47
CA GLN A 50 -14.81 -1.21 2.34
C GLN A 50 -14.13 -1.43 0.98
N LEU A 51 -14.10 -2.65 0.46
CA LEU A 51 -13.59 -2.91 -0.89
C LEU A 51 -14.39 -2.10 -1.92
N GLN A 52 -15.73 -2.22 -1.96
CA GLN A 52 -16.56 -1.48 -2.91
C GLN A 52 -16.44 0.04 -2.74
N TRP A 53 -16.35 0.52 -1.50
CA TRP A 53 -16.08 1.93 -1.22
C TRP A 53 -14.75 2.41 -1.83
N LEU A 54 -13.68 1.62 -1.69
CA LEU A 54 -12.38 1.95 -2.27
C LEU A 54 -12.43 1.94 -3.80
N LEU A 55 -12.99 0.88 -4.40
CA LEU A 55 -13.05 0.74 -5.85
C LEU A 55 -13.85 1.89 -6.49
N SER A 56 -15.00 2.25 -5.91
CA SER A 56 -15.84 3.36 -6.38
C SER A 56 -15.14 4.70 -6.18
N GLY A 57 -14.55 4.92 -5.00
CA GLY A 57 -13.84 6.13 -4.68
C GLY A 57 -12.64 6.39 -5.61
N LEU A 58 -11.88 5.36 -5.95
CA LEU A 58 -10.77 5.47 -6.91
C LEU A 58 -11.24 5.88 -8.31
N THR A 59 -12.37 5.34 -8.77
CA THR A 59 -12.92 5.64 -10.10
C THR A 59 -13.61 7.00 -10.18
N GLU A 60 -14.26 7.43 -9.09
CA GLU A 60 -15.01 8.69 -9.06
C GLU A 60 -14.14 9.88 -8.67
N SER A 61 -12.96 9.63 -8.08
CA SER A 61 -12.04 10.68 -7.66
C SER A 61 -11.58 11.53 -8.85
N THR A 62 -11.87 12.82 -8.78
CA THR A 62 -11.33 13.84 -9.69
C THR A 62 -10.01 14.44 -9.21
N ALA A 63 -9.44 13.98 -8.09
CA ALA A 63 -8.19 14.53 -7.57
C ALA A 63 -7.00 14.16 -8.47
N THR A 64 -5.97 15.02 -8.56
CA THR A 64 -4.78 14.69 -9.36
C THR A 64 -4.08 13.43 -8.87
N TRP A 65 -3.88 13.29 -7.55
CA TRP A 65 -3.26 12.15 -6.89
C TRP A 65 -4.27 11.37 -6.05
N LYS A 66 -4.24 10.03 -6.19
CA LYS A 66 -5.00 9.11 -5.34
C LYS A 66 -4.02 8.34 -4.47
N VAL A 67 -4.00 8.64 -3.18
CA VAL A 67 -3.12 7.96 -2.22
C VAL A 67 -3.91 6.92 -1.44
N ILE A 68 -3.45 5.68 -1.44
CA ILE A 68 -4.05 4.59 -0.67
C ILE A 68 -3.12 4.29 0.51
N VAL A 69 -3.59 4.55 1.73
CA VAL A 69 -2.85 4.24 2.95
C VAL A 69 -3.30 2.88 3.48
N THR A 70 -2.39 1.92 3.48
CA THR A 70 -2.61 0.56 3.97
C THR A 70 -1.66 0.28 5.13
N THR A 71 -2.07 -0.50 6.14
CA THR A 71 -1.16 -0.77 7.27
C THR A 71 -0.05 -1.75 6.90
N VAL A 72 -0.31 -2.65 5.93
CA VAL A 72 0.63 -3.71 5.49
C VAL A 72 0.99 -3.54 4.01
N PRO A 73 2.22 -3.92 3.59
CA PRO A 73 2.67 -3.75 2.20
C PRO A 73 2.01 -4.69 1.21
N LEU A 74 1.98 -4.29 -0.07
CA LEU A 74 1.36 -4.99 -1.19
C LEU A 74 2.11 -6.26 -1.57
N SER A 75 3.44 -6.19 -1.65
CA SER A 75 4.26 -7.25 -2.24
C SER A 75 5.24 -7.88 -1.26
N ILE A 76 5.19 -7.55 0.03
CA ILE A 76 6.09 -8.10 1.03
C ILE A 76 5.39 -9.22 1.80
N SER A 77 5.81 -10.46 1.57
CA SER A 77 5.39 -11.61 2.39
C SER A 77 5.93 -11.44 3.81
N LYS A 78 5.03 -11.54 4.80
CA LYS A 78 5.35 -11.39 6.21
C LYS A 78 4.55 -12.39 7.03
N GLY A 79 5.24 -13.12 7.91
CA GLY A 79 4.62 -14.20 8.66
C GLY A 79 4.32 -15.40 7.78
N GLY A 80 3.60 -16.38 8.33
CA GLY A 80 3.29 -17.61 7.62
C GLY A 80 4.50 -18.47 7.30
N GLY A 81 4.24 -19.64 6.72
CA GLY A 81 5.24 -20.63 6.36
C GLY A 81 4.68 -22.05 6.43
N LEU A 82 5.34 -22.99 5.76
CA LEU A 82 4.85 -24.37 5.63
C LEU A 82 4.56 -25.04 6.99
N ALA A 83 5.32 -24.71 8.03
CA ALA A 83 5.13 -25.25 9.37
C ALA A 83 4.02 -24.53 10.17
N VAL A 84 3.86 -23.21 9.96
CA VAL A 84 2.87 -22.38 10.66
C VAL A 84 2.27 -21.40 9.65
N PRO A 85 1.14 -21.76 9.02
CA PRO A 85 0.53 -20.92 8.00
C PRO A 85 -0.01 -19.60 8.55
N GLY A 86 -0.04 -18.57 7.72
CA GLY A 86 -0.73 -17.32 8.03
C GLY A 86 0.09 -16.07 7.76
N ASN A 87 0.31 -15.79 6.48
CA ASN A 87 0.82 -14.51 6.03
C ASN A 87 -0.07 -13.36 6.52
N ASP A 88 0.56 -12.34 7.07
CA ASP A 88 -0.04 -11.17 7.73
C ASP A 88 0.04 -9.90 6.85
N GLY A 89 0.27 -10.07 5.55
CA GLY A 89 0.32 -9.00 4.56
C GLY A 89 -0.58 -9.28 3.36
N TRP A 90 -0.64 -8.33 2.41
CA TRP A 90 -1.36 -8.57 1.15
C TRP A 90 -0.70 -9.68 0.34
N ALA A 91 0.63 -9.69 0.28
CA ALA A 91 1.41 -10.72 -0.38
C ALA A 91 1.34 -12.04 0.37
N GLY A 92 1.20 -13.11 -0.39
CA GLY A 92 1.24 -14.47 0.10
C GLY A 92 2.65 -15.02 0.23
N GLY A 93 2.73 -16.24 0.77
CA GLY A 93 3.97 -17.00 0.90
C GLY A 93 3.82 -18.43 0.40
N THR A 94 4.83 -19.27 0.66
CA THR A 94 4.85 -20.67 0.19
C THR A 94 3.76 -21.56 0.80
N ASP A 95 3.02 -21.06 1.79
CA ASP A 95 1.92 -21.75 2.47
C ASP A 95 0.54 -21.53 1.81
N GLY A 96 0.48 -20.76 0.72
CA GLY A 96 -0.77 -20.47 -0.01
C GLY A 96 -1.73 -19.51 0.73
N THR A 97 -1.28 -18.92 1.84
CA THR A 97 -2.01 -17.85 2.54
C THR A 97 -1.58 -16.47 2.02
N GLY A 98 -2.20 -15.40 2.52
CA GLY A 98 -2.09 -14.05 1.97
C GLY A 98 -3.47 -13.50 1.59
N PHE A 99 -3.51 -12.39 0.88
CA PHE A 99 -4.74 -11.75 0.39
C PHE A 99 -4.54 -11.23 -1.04
N GLU A 100 -3.78 -11.99 -1.85
CA GLU A 100 -3.37 -11.58 -3.20
C GLU A 100 -4.56 -11.53 -4.14
N ARG A 101 -5.54 -12.40 -3.96
CA ARG A 101 -6.77 -12.40 -4.76
C ARG A 101 -7.54 -11.09 -4.63
N GLU A 102 -7.70 -10.56 -3.41
CA GLU A 102 -8.37 -9.28 -3.18
C GLU A 102 -7.48 -8.09 -3.56
N ARG A 103 -6.16 -8.16 -3.29
CA ARG A 103 -5.18 -7.20 -3.82
C ARG A 103 -5.32 -7.05 -5.33
N GLN A 104 -5.47 -8.17 -6.05
CA GLN A 104 -5.62 -8.17 -7.50
C GLN A 104 -6.92 -7.49 -7.95
N VAL A 105 -8.03 -7.59 -7.20
CA VAL A 105 -9.26 -6.85 -7.55
C VAL A 105 -9.03 -5.34 -7.55
N ILE A 106 -8.24 -4.83 -6.60
CA ILE A 106 -7.89 -3.40 -6.54
C ILE A 106 -6.98 -3.01 -7.72
N VAL A 107 -5.99 -3.85 -8.02
CA VAL A 107 -5.08 -3.63 -9.15
C VAL A 107 -5.82 -3.66 -10.48
N ASP A 108 -6.66 -4.66 -10.71
CA ASP A 108 -7.49 -4.79 -11.92
C ASP A 108 -8.42 -3.58 -12.08
N ARG A 109 -8.93 -3.02 -10.98
CA ARG A 109 -9.74 -1.78 -11.01
C ARG A 109 -8.90 -0.59 -11.46
N ILE A 110 -7.69 -0.42 -10.92
CA ILE A 110 -6.78 0.66 -11.29
C ILE A 110 -6.47 0.58 -12.79
N LEU A 111 -6.09 -0.61 -13.28
CA LEU A 111 -5.75 -0.83 -14.69
C LEU A 111 -6.96 -0.68 -15.61
N GLY A 112 -8.05 -1.38 -15.30
CA GLY A 112 -9.25 -1.44 -16.15
C GLY A 112 -9.97 -0.10 -16.29
N GLN A 113 -9.88 0.77 -15.27
CA GLN A 113 -10.44 2.12 -15.30
C GLN A 113 -9.39 3.20 -15.59
N ARG A 114 -8.13 2.80 -15.83
CA ARG A 114 -6.99 3.69 -16.10
C ARG A 114 -6.84 4.79 -15.05
N VAL A 115 -6.99 4.43 -13.78
CA VAL A 115 -6.84 5.36 -12.65
C VAL A 115 -5.37 5.77 -12.58
N ARG A 116 -5.09 7.05 -12.86
CA ARG A 116 -3.73 7.59 -12.90
C ARG A 116 -3.27 8.07 -11.53
N ASN A 117 -1.95 8.25 -11.39
CA ASN A 117 -1.32 8.92 -10.24
C ASN A 117 -1.69 8.26 -8.90
N VAL A 118 -1.68 6.93 -8.89
CA VAL A 118 -1.97 6.12 -7.71
C VAL A 118 -0.67 5.87 -6.95
N VAL A 119 -0.70 6.11 -5.64
CA VAL A 119 0.42 5.85 -4.73
C VAL A 119 -0.09 5.10 -3.51
N PHE A 120 0.59 4.01 -3.14
CA PHE A 120 0.37 3.29 -1.89
C PHE A 120 1.39 3.74 -0.84
N LEU A 121 0.92 3.97 0.39
CA LEU A 121 1.77 4.20 1.55
C LEU A 121 1.52 3.07 2.56
N ALA A 122 2.60 2.41 3.00
CA ALA A 122 2.54 1.28 3.92
C ALA A 122 3.61 1.35 5.02
N CYS A 123 3.45 0.52 6.06
CA CYS A 123 4.38 0.39 7.17
C CYS A 123 4.55 -1.10 7.56
N ASP A 124 4.55 -1.41 8.87
CA ASP A 124 4.45 -2.74 9.50
C ASP A 124 5.68 -3.68 9.40
N VAL A 125 6.52 -3.52 8.37
CA VAL A 125 7.67 -4.42 8.15
C VAL A 125 8.98 -3.98 8.83
N HIS A 126 9.02 -2.76 9.38
CA HIS A 126 10.15 -2.22 10.16
C HIS A 126 11.46 -2.10 9.37
N TYR A 127 11.36 -1.64 8.13
CA TYR A 127 12.46 -1.17 7.29
C TYR A 127 11.88 -0.31 6.16
N VAL A 128 12.76 0.32 5.38
CA VAL A 128 12.40 1.15 4.23
C VAL A 128 12.37 0.28 2.97
N GLN A 129 11.27 0.31 2.23
CA GLN A 129 11.22 -0.25 0.89
C GLN A 129 10.36 0.64 -0.01
N ALA A 130 10.78 0.84 -1.26
CA ALA A 130 9.93 1.47 -2.25
C ALA A 130 9.96 0.67 -3.54
N ASN A 131 8.78 0.53 -4.16
CA ASN A 131 8.61 -0.24 -5.39
C ASN A 131 7.79 0.57 -6.40
N ALA A 132 8.22 0.54 -7.67
CA ALA A 132 7.40 0.91 -8.81
C ALA A 132 6.80 -0.37 -9.40
N TYR A 133 5.49 -0.43 -9.61
CA TYR A 133 4.80 -1.63 -10.05
C TYR A 133 4.28 -1.50 -11.48
N ASP A 134 4.51 -2.55 -12.28
CA ASP A 134 4.05 -2.70 -13.66
C ASP A 134 3.28 -4.03 -13.81
N PRO A 135 2.08 -4.16 -13.22
CA PRO A 135 1.39 -5.45 -13.19
C PRO A 135 0.92 -5.90 -14.57
N ASN A 136 0.77 -4.98 -15.54
CA ASN A 136 0.37 -5.32 -16.91
C ASN A 136 1.57 -5.69 -17.81
N GLY A 137 2.80 -5.41 -17.38
CA GLY A 137 4.04 -5.76 -18.06
C GLY A 137 4.29 -4.94 -19.33
N ASP A 138 3.76 -3.73 -19.42
CA ASP A 138 3.90 -2.87 -20.61
C ASP A 138 5.20 -2.04 -20.63
N GLY A 139 6.01 -2.16 -19.58
CA GLY A 139 7.29 -1.49 -19.41
C GLY A 139 7.21 -0.13 -18.73
N ALA A 140 6.01 0.30 -18.29
CA ALA A 140 5.80 1.54 -17.57
C ALA A 140 5.11 1.31 -16.22
N PRO A 141 5.61 1.87 -15.11
CA PRO A 141 4.94 1.69 -13.82
C PRO A 141 3.54 2.31 -13.78
N ASP A 142 2.54 1.54 -13.36
CA ASP A 142 1.15 1.98 -13.16
C ASP A 142 0.98 2.74 -11.84
N PHE A 143 1.62 2.27 -10.78
CA PHE A 143 1.58 2.89 -9.45
C PHE A 143 2.85 2.59 -8.64
N HIS A 144 3.02 3.33 -7.55
CA HIS A 144 4.18 3.21 -6.66
C HIS A 144 3.74 2.85 -5.25
N GLU A 145 4.58 2.14 -4.51
CA GLU A 145 4.43 1.92 -3.08
C GLU A 145 5.66 2.44 -2.34
N PHE A 146 5.42 3.18 -1.26
CA PHE A 146 6.44 3.62 -0.34
C PHE A 146 6.15 3.07 1.05
N VAL A 147 7.10 2.28 1.56
CA VAL A 147 7.08 1.66 2.87
C VAL A 147 8.09 2.38 3.75
N ALA A 148 7.62 2.92 4.88
CA ALA A 148 8.47 3.56 5.87
C ALA A 148 8.19 3.02 7.27
N GLY A 149 9.21 3.08 8.12
CA GLY A 149 9.24 2.57 9.47
C GLY A 149 10.48 1.72 9.74
N PRO A 150 10.81 1.46 11.01
CA PRO A 150 10.03 1.82 12.19
C PRO A 150 10.42 3.18 12.75
N LEU A 151 9.50 3.86 13.44
CA LEU A 151 9.84 5.07 14.21
C LEU A 151 10.37 4.71 15.62
N SER A 152 9.93 3.57 16.17
CA SER A 152 10.27 3.14 17.54
C SER A 152 10.02 1.63 17.75
N ALA A 153 10.50 0.80 16.83
CA ALA A 153 10.36 -0.66 16.93
C ALA A 153 11.61 -1.37 16.43
N ALA A 154 11.83 -2.61 16.88
CA ALA A 154 12.98 -3.38 16.44
C ALA A 154 12.99 -3.56 14.91
N PRO A 155 14.15 -3.43 14.24
CA PRO A 155 14.25 -3.63 12.79
C PRO A 155 13.71 -4.99 12.35
N GLY A 156 13.00 -4.99 11.23
CA GLY A 156 12.47 -6.20 10.62
C GLY A 156 13.50 -6.90 9.74
N ARG A 157 13.19 -8.13 9.33
CA ARG A 157 13.99 -8.87 8.36
C ARG A 157 13.74 -8.32 6.96
N LEU A 158 14.78 -7.78 6.32
CA LEU A 158 14.72 -7.37 4.92
C LEU A 158 14.22 -8.52 4.04
N THR A 159 13.15 -8.24 3.32
CA THR A 159 12.47 -9.22 2.47
C THR A 159 12.26 -8.57 1.10
N PRO A 160 12.76 -9.19 0.01
CA PRO A 160 12.50 -8.69 -1.34
C PRO A 160 11.01 -8.67 -1.65
N ALA A 161 10.58 -7.75 -2.51
CA ALA A 161 9.22 -7.76 -3.02
C ALA A 161 8.95 -9.04 -3.82
N SER A 162 7.78 -9.63 -3.59
CA SER A 162 7.25 -10.73 -4.41
C SER A 162 7.01 -10.26 -5.84
N VAL A 163 7.20 -11.18 -6.79
CA VAL A 163 7.20 -10.86 -8.24
C VAL A 163 5.82 -10.63 -8.83
N GLY A 164 4.73 -10.89 -8.08
CA GLY A 164 3.36 -10.94 -8.59
C GLY A 164 2.80 -9.62 -9.14
N LEU A 165 3.43 -8.48 -8.84
CA LEU A 165 3.09 -7.16 -9.41
C LEU A 165 4.20 -6.58 -10.30
N HIS A 166 5.15 -7.41 -10.70
CA HIS A 166 6.36 -7.03 -11.43
C HIS A 166 7.04 -5.77 -10.85
N PRO A 167 7.46 -5.81 -9.57
CA PRO A 167 8.12 -4.67 -8.94
C PRO A 167 9.47 -4.36 -9.59
N THR A 168 9.73 -3.07 -9.77
CA THR A 168 11.08 -2.51 -9.76
C THR A 168 11.35 -1.93 -8.38
N THR A 169 12.23 -2.57 -7.61
CA THR A 169 12.62 -2.09 -6.28
C THR A 169 13.55 -0.88 -6.39
N LEU A 170 13.14 0.24 -5.78
CA LEU A 170 13.85 1.52 -5.78
C LEU A 170 14.78 1.66 -4.57
N ILE A 171 14.40 1.07 -3.44
CA ILE A 171 15.21 0.94 -2.22
C ILE A 171 14.73 -0.25 -1.41
N ASN A 172 15.63 -0.92 -0.69
CA ASN A 172 15.32 -1.94 0.32
C ASN A 172 16.41 -1.93 1.40
N GLU A 173 16.24 -1.08 2.41
CA GLU A 173 17.24 -0.81 3.43
C GLU A 173 16.62 -0.79 4.82
N GLY A 174 17.40 -1.15 5.84
CA GLY A 174 16.93 -1.16 7.23
C GLY A 174 18.07 -1.02 8.23
N GLY A 175 17.78 -1.26 9.50
CA GLY A 175 18.75 -1.15 10.58
C GLY A 175 18.82 0.22 11.27
N TYR A 176 17.84 1.09 11.01
CA TYR A 176 17.72 2.43 11.60
C TYR A 176 16.24 2.82 11.75
N MET A 177 15.92 3.68 12.71
CA MET A 177 14.57 4.25 12.79
C MET A 177 14.41 5.31 11.70
N ASN A 178 13.20 5.44 11.16
CA ASN A 178 12.91 6.36 10.07
C ASN A 178 11.44 6.77 10.01
N PHE A 179 11.19 7.82 9.22
CA PHE A 179 9.84 8.26 8.85
C PHE A 179 9.84 8.86 7.43
N GLY A 180 8.66 8.82 6.81
CA GLY A 180 8.42 9.39 5.48
C GLY A 180 7.87 10.81 5.55
N LEU A 181 8.32 11.65 4.62
CA LEU A 181 7.77 12.96 4.32
C LEU A 181 7.27 12.94 2.87
N VAL A 182 6.08 13.49 2.66
CA VAL A 182 5.46 13.60 1.34
C VAL A 182 5.10 15.05 1.09
N ARG A 183 5.52 15.58 -0.06
CA ARG A 183 5.05 16.86 -0.60
C ARG A 183 4.27 16.59 -1.88
N VAL A 184 3.06 17.13 -1.94
CA VAL A 184 2.16 16.95 -3.09
C VAL A 184 1.82 18.31 -3.67
N THR A 185 1.89 18.40 -4.99
CA THR A 185 1.41 19.52 -5.78
C THR A 185 0.52 18.99 -6.91
N LYS A 186 -0.08 19.89 -7.68
CA LYS A 186 -0.80 19.52 -8.91
C LYS A 186 0.07 18.71 -9.89
N SER A 187 1.38 18.92 -9.93
CA SER A 187 2.26 18.30 -10.93
C SER A 187 3.24 17.27 -10.36
N SER A 188 3.41 17.22 -9.04
CA SER A 188 4.41 16.35 -8.40
C SER A 188 3.92 15.65 -7.14
N PHE A 189 4.49 14.47 -6.92
CA PHE A 189 4.44 13.75 -5.65
C PHE A 189 5.87 13.39 -5.26
N ASP A 190 6.39 14.12 -4.29
CA ASP A 190 7.76 14.04 -3.82
C ASP A 190 7.79 13.30 -2.48
N VAL A 191 8.56 12.21 -2.43
CA VAL A 191 8.75 11.38 -1.23
C VAL A 191 10.17 11.51 -0.74
N THR A 192 10.33 11.68 0.57
CA THR A 192 11.63 11.61 1.25
C THR A 192 11.50 10.71 2.46
N VAL A 193 12.46 9.81 2.68
CA VAL A 193 12.59 9.05 3.93
C VAL A 193 13.81 9.56 4.67
N LEU A 194 13.60 9.95 5.92
CA LEU A 194 14.63 10.44 6.83
C LEU A 194 14.90 9.40 7.93
N ASP A 195 16.15 9.25 8.33
CA ASP A 195 16.50 8.50 9.53
C ASP A 195 16.32 9.33 10.82
N GLU A 196 16.54 8.71 11.97
CA GLU A 196 16.48 9.32 13.31
C GLU A 196 17.43 10.50 13.53
N ALA A 197 18.51 10.60 12.74
CA ALA A 197 19.43 11.74 12.77
C ALA A 197 18.99 12.88 11.83
N GLY A 198 17.90 12.69 11.09
CA GLY A 198 17.40 13.62 10.08
C GLY A 198 18.14 13.52 8.74
N ALA A 199 18.99 12.50 8.54
CA ALA A 199 19.67 12.31 7.27
C ALA A 199 18.72 11.67 6.24
N THR A 200 18.81 12.13 4.99
CA THR A 200 18.01 11.57 3.89
C THR A 200 18.54 10.22 3.48
N ARG A 201 17.68 9.20 3.57
CA ARG A 201 17.96 7.82 3.16
C ARG A 201 17.47 7.53 1.76
N PHE A 202 16.34 8.15 1.39
CA PHE A 202 15.70 7.96 0.10
C PHE A 202 14.96 9.22 -0.31
N SER A 203 15.01 9.56 -1.59
CA SER A 203 14.18 10.58 -2.20
C SER A 203 13.69 10.10 -3.56
N HIS A 204 12.42 10.37 -3.87
CA HIS A 204 11.83 10.00 -5.15
C HIS A 204 10.82 11.05 -5.61
N HIS A 205 10.87 11.37 -6.91
CA HIS A 205 10.00 12.35 -7.54
C HIS A 205 9.11 11.65 -8.56
N LEU A 206 7.80 11.85 -8.44
CA LEU A 206 6.82 11.42 -9.43
C LEU A 206 6.18 12.63 -10.10
N ALA A 207 6.20 12.65 -11.44
CA ALA A 207 5.43 13.61 -12.22
C ALA A 207 4.00 13.09 -12.43
N ALA A 208 3.02 13.99 -12.38
CA ALA A 208 1.62 13.64 -12.67
C ALA A 208 1.44 13.27 -14.16
N LYS A 209 0.67 12.21 -14.41
CA LYS A 209 0.25 11.70 -15.73
C LYS A 209 -1.18 12.12 -16.09
#